data_AF-A0A7K3MB67-F1
#
_entry.id   AF-A0A7K3MB67-F1
#
_cell.length_a   1.000
_cell.length_b   1.000
_cell.length_c   1.000
_cell.angle_alpha   90.00
_cell.angle_beta   90.00
_cell.angle_gamma   90.00
#
_symmetry.space_group_name_H-M   'P 1'
#
loop_
_entity.id
_entity.type
_entity.pdbx_description
1 polymer ?
#
loop_
_entity_poly.entity_id
_entity_poly.type
_entity_poly.pdbx_seq_one_letter_code
_entity_poly.pdbx_strand_id
1 'polypeptide(L)'
;MTAREVGRAYVVLLDNGYAHVSVQRFRASLSAFFSWCVTERMIMQNPVLGTTVPKSSAAAHGMHPFNEDELEAVYVDAVSVDPWLADVMLVLGWTGVRWSELKALQPTDFVEEPHPALLVRRAQPDGVDVKATKSRRARRVPVADRVLPIVRERASNGMPWLFTTEGGHQLDGSNFRRSLWLKVNRGRRIHDLRHTAACLWQMSGIASDASFGSLCECGRPGVRGQRVIGGDGLMVWRHAS
;
A
#
# COMPACT_ATOMS: atom_id res chain seq x y z
N MET A 1 -14.55 -36.54 -0.71
CA MET A 1 -14.46 -35.43 0.26
C MET A 1 -15.79 -34.69 0.29
N THR A 2 -16.38 -34.52 1.47
CA THR A 2 -17.71 -33.93 1.69
C THR A 2 -17.62 -32.50 2.23
N ALA A 3 -18.71 -31.74 2.12
CA ALA A 3 -18.79 -30.38 2.70
C ALA A 3 -18.53 -30.37 4.22
N ARG A 4 -18.93 -31.44 4.93
CA ARG A 4 -18.67 -31.58 6.37
C ARG A 4 -17.19 -31.74 6.70
N GLU A 5 -16.45 -32.51 5.89
CA GLU A 5 -15.00 -32.67 6.04
C GLU A 5 -14.27 -31.36 5.75
N VAL A 6 -14.70 -30.63 4.72
CA VAL A 6 -14.16 -29.30 4.38
C VAL A 6 -14.40 -28.30 5.53
N GLY A 7 -15.61 -28.27 6.11
CA GLY A 7 -15.92 -27.43 7.25
C GLY A 7 -15.07 -27.78 8.49
N ARG A 8 -14.89 -29.08 8.78
CA ARG A 8 -14.00 -29.54 9.86
C ARG A 8 -12.56 -29.11 9.65
N ALA A 9 -12.06 -29.16 8.41
CA ALA A 9 -10.71 -28.72 8.10
C ALA A 9 -10.50 -27.22 8.42
N TYR A 10 -11.52 -26.37 8.24
CA TYR A 10 -11.42 -24.96 8.61
C TYR A 10 -11.33 -24.76 10.12
N VAL A 11 -12.11 -25.52 10.90
CA VAL A 11 -12.03 -25.48 12.37
C VAL A 11 -10.63 -25.90 12.81
N VAL A 12 -10.12 -27.03 12.30
CA VAL A 12 -8.76 -27.50 12.62
C VAL A 12 -7.70 -26.46 12.26
N LEU A 13 -7.80 -25.78 11.11
CA LEU A 13 -6.85 -24.71 10.77
C LEU A 13 -6.92 -23.54 11.76
N LEU A 14 -8.12 -23.12 12.16
CA LEU A 14 -8.28 -22.05 13.16
C LEU A 14 -7.73 -22.48 14.52
N ASP A 15 -7.99 -23.71 14.96
CA ASP A 15 -7.49 -24.27 16.23
C ASP A 15 -5.97 -24.37 16.25
N ASN A 16 -5.35 -24.60 15.09
CA ASN A 16 -3.89 -24.56 14.91
C ASN A 16 -3.32 -23.12 14.83
N GLY A 17 -4.11 -22.10 15.14
CA GLY A 17 -3.66 -20.72 15.22
C GLY A 17 -3.53 -20.00 13.87
N TYR A 18 -4.04 -20.57 12.78
CA TYR A 18 -4.06 -19.84 11.50
C TYR A 18 -5.02 -18.65 11.59
N ALA A 19 -4.55 -17.48 11.11
CA ALA A 19 -5.40 -16.31 11.02
C ALA A 19 -6.63 -16.59 10.14
N HIS A 20 -7.79 -16.07 10.54
CA HIS A 20 -9.06 -16.27 9.83
C HIS A 20 -8.98 -15.90 8.33
N VAL A 21 -8.29 -14.79 8.00
CA VAL A 21 -8.08 -14.37 6.61
C VAL A 21 -7.28 -15.41 5.81
N SER A 22 -6.32 -16.09 6.44
CA SER A 22 -5.57 -17.18 5.81
C SER A 22 -6.46 -18.37 5.50
N VAL A 23 -7.36 -18.74 6.43
CA VAL A 23 -8.33 -19.83 6.23
C VAL A 23 -9.34 -19.47 5.13
N GLN A 24 -9.78 -18.21 5.05
CA GLN A 24 -10.61 -17.73 3.94
C GLN A 24 -9.90 -17.83 2.58
N ARG A 25 -8.62 -17.45 2.51
CA ARG A 25 -7.81 -17.59 1.29
C ARG A 25 -7.65 -19.07 0.91
N PHE A 26 -7.38 -19.93 1.88
CA PHE A 26 -7.31 -21.37 1.67
C PHE A 26 -8.63 -21.92 1.09
N ARG A 27 -9.77 -21.53 1.68
CA ARG A 27 -11.11 -21.87 1.15
C ARG A 27 -11.29 -21.40 -0.29
N ALA A 28 -10.87 -20.18 -0.63
CA ALA A 28 -11.01 -19.64 -1.98
C ALA A 28 -10.21 -20.47 -3.00
N SER A 29 -8.95 -20.80 -2.68
CA SER A 29 -8.10 -21.66 -3.52
C SER A 29 -8.70 -23.06 -3.68
N LEU A 30 -9.17 -23.66 -2.58
CA LEU A 30 -9.79 -24.98 -2.60
C LEU A 30 -11.07 -24.99 -3.44
N SER A 31 -11.89 -23.94 -3.31
CA SER A 31 -13.10 -23.77 -4.12
C SER A 31 -12.75 -23.67 -5.60
N ALA A 32 -11.72 -22.92 -5.99
CA ALA A 32 -11.29 -22.80 -7.38
C ALA A 32 -10.81 -24.14 -7.96
N PHE A 33 -10.01 -24.89 -7.19
CA PHE A 33 -9.56 -26.22 -7.57
C PHE A 33 -10.73 -27.18 -7.83
N PHE A 34 -11.70 -27.26 -6.93
CA PHE A 34 -12.85 -28.15 -7.11
C PHE A 34 -13.82 -27.67 -8.20
N SER A 35 -13.93 -26.36 -8.43
CA SER A 35 -14.66 -25.86 -9.59
C SER A 35 -14.01 -26.33 -10.90
N TRP A 36 -12.67 -26.32 -10.98
CA TRP A 36 -11.97 -26.89 -12.12
C TRP A 36 -12.22 -28.41 -12.26
N CYS A 37 -12.15 -29.18 -11.17
CA CYS A 37 -12.46 -30.62 -11.20
C CYS A 37 -13.90 -30.93 -11.68
N VAL A 38 -14.87 -30.06 -11.37
CA VAL A 38 -16.24 -30.17 -11.89
C VAL A 38 -16.28 -29.90 -13.39
N THR A 39 -15.58 -28.86 -13.86
CA THR A 39 -15.49 -28.55 -15.31
C THR A 39 -14.86 -29.69 -16.09
N GLU A 40 -13.80 -30.31 -15.55
CA GLU A 40 -13.14 -31.49 -16.13
C GLU A 40 -13.92 -32.80 -15.89
N ARG A 41 -15.11 -32.72 -15.30
CA ARG A 41 -16.00 -33.86 -15.01
C ARG A 41 -15.36 -34.96 -14.15
N MET A 42 -14.32 -34.63 -13.38
CA MET A 42 -13.71 -35.55 -12.43
C MET A 42 -14.60 -35.78 -11.21
N ILE A 43 -15.41 -34.78 -10.85
CA ILE A 43 -16.40 -34.85 -9.79
C ILE A 43 -17.69 -34.15 -10.23
N MET A 44 -18.82 -34.53 -9.62
CA MET A 44 -20.13 -33.99 -9.99
C MET A 44 -20.40 -32.60 -9.40
N GLN A 45 -19.87 -32.31 -8.20
CA GLN A 45 -20.20 -31.08 -7.47
C GLN A 45 -19.01 -30.60 -6.65
N ASN A 46 -18.88 -29.29 -6.49
CA ASN A 46 -17.84 -28.68 -5.68
C ASN A 46 -18.22 -28.76 -4.19
N PRO A 47 -17.47 -29.52 -3.35
CA PRO A 47 -17.80 -29.72 -1.94
C PRO A 47 -17.58 -28.46 -1.08
N VAL A 48 -16.96 -27.41 -1.63
CA VAL A 48 -16.59 -26.19 -0.91
C VAL A 48 -17.68 -25.12 -0.99
N LEU A 49 -18.53 -25.13 -2.03
CA LEU A 49 -19.50 -24.03 -2.25
C LEU A 49 -20.44 -23.82 -1.07
N GLY A 50 -20.92 -24.90 -0.45
CA GLY A 50 -21.83 -24.87 0.70
C GLY A 50 -21.15 -24.69 2.07
N THR A 51 -19.84 -24.52 2.13
CA THR A 51 -19.12 -24.34 3.41
C THR A 51 -18.78 -22.88 3.67
N THR A 52 -18.77 -22.50 4.94
CA THR A 52 -18.34 -21.17 5.39
C THR A 52 -17.21 -21.30 6.40
N VAL A 53 -16.24 -20.40 6.34
CA VAL A 53 -15.25 -20.30 7.41
C VAL A 53 -15.96 -19.73 8.65
N PRO A 54 -15.83 -20.36 9.84
CA PRO A 54 -16.40 -19.83 11.07
C PRO A 54 -15.94 -18.39 11.31
N LYS A 55 -16.87 -17.49 11.66
CA LYS A 55 -16.55 -16.09 11.89
C LYS A 55 -15.51 -15.96 13.01
N SER A 56 -14.49 -15.15 12.78
CA SER A 56 -13.57 -14.75 13.85
C SER A 56 -14.19 -13.64 14.70
N SER A 57 -14.07 -13.75 16.02
CA SER A 57 -14.36 -12.69 16.99
C SER A 57 -13.19 -11.71 17.18
N ALA A 58 -12.04 -11.95 16.51
CA ALA A 58 -10.91 -11.04 16.59
C ALA A 58 -11.29 -9.70 15.94
N ALA A 59 -11.09 -8.60 16.67
CA ALA A 59 -11.27 -7.26 16.13
C ALA A 59 -10.53 -7.15 14.79
N ALA A 60 -11.23 -6.67 13.76
CA ALA A 60 -10.58 -6.30 12.52
C ALA A 60 -9.44 -5.36 12.89
N HIS A 61 -8.21 -5.66 12.45
CA HIS A 61 -7.11 -4.72 12.63
C HIS A 61 -7.52 -3.44 11.91
N GLY A 62 -7.87 -2.42 12.68
CA GLY A 62 -8.28 -1.12 12.17
C GLY A 62 -7.17 -0.54 11.31
N MET A 63 -7.57 0.27 10.33
CA MET A 63 -6.62 1.08 9.60
C MET A 63 -6.08 2.15 10.55
N HIS A 64 -4.77 2.18 10.75
CA HIS A 64 -4.11 3.17 11.60
C HIS A 64 -3.16 4.02 10.74
N PRO A 65 -3.67 4.95 9.91
CA PRO A 65 -2.81 5.84 9.16
C PRO A 65 -2.02 6.75 10.12
N PHE A 66 -0.90 7.29 9.65
CA PHE A 66 -0.27 8.42 10.31
C PHE A 66 -0.98 9.71 9.90
N ASN A 67 -1.00 10.70 10.78
CA ASN A 67 -1.17 12.09 10.35
C ASN A 67 0.18 12.65 9.85
N GLU A 68 0.18 13.90 9.38
CA GLU A 68 1.38 14.53 8.81
C GLU A 68 2.51 14.66 9.83
N ASP A 69 2.22 15.19 11.02
CA ASP A 69 3.21 15.35 12.10
C ASP A 69 3.79 14.01 12.56
N GLU A 70 2.96 12.98 12.67
CA GLU A 70 3.40 11.63 13.01
C GLU A 70 4.30 11.04 11.92
N LEU A 71 3.96 11.24 10.64
CA LEU A 71 4.75 10.75 9.53
C LEU A 71 6.13 11.43 9.52
N GLU A 72 6.20 12.74 9.73
CA GLU A 72 7.46 13.48 9.81
C GLU A 72 8.28 13.08 11.04
N ALA A 73 7.65 12.88 12.20
CA ALA A 73 8.34 12.37 13.38
C ALA A 73 8.96 10.98 13.14
N VAL A 74 8.23 10.09 12.46
CA VAL A 74 8.75 8.76 12.07
C VAL A 74 9.87 8.90 11.04
N TYR A 75 9.82 9.89 10.15
CA TYR A 75 10.89 10.16 9.19
C TYR A 75 12.18 10.60 9.89
N VAL A 76 12.10 11.47 10.90
CA VAL A 76 13.27 11.86 11.71
C VAL A 76 13.90 10.65 12.41
N ASP A 77 13.08 9.78 13.00
CA ASP A 77 13.55 8.52 13.60
C ASP A 77 14.21 7.62 12.54
N ALA A 78 13.61 7.52 11.36
CA ALA A 78 14.09 6.71 10.25
C ALA A 78 15.44 7.20 9.70
N VAL A 79 15.64 8.52 9.58
CA VAL A 79 16.90 9.11 9.11
C VAL A 79 18.05 8.72 10.04
N SER A 80 17.79 8.62 11.34
CA SER A 80 18.80 8.21 12.33
C SER A 80 19.18 6.72 12.21
N VAL A 81 18.36 5.90 11.54
CA VAL A 81 18.62 4.47 11.30
C VAL A 81 19.28 4.24 9.95
N ASP A 82 18.69 4.81 8.89
CA ASP A 82 19.14 4.68 7.50
C ASP A 82 18.53 5.83 6.69
N PRO A 83 19.27 6.92 6.41
CA PRO A 83 18.77 8.07 5.66
C PRO A 83 18.25 7.70 4.27
N TRP A 84 18.90 6.74 3.61
CA TRP A 84 18.55 6.35 2.25
C TRP A 84 17.19 5.63 2.19
N LEU A 85 16.95 4.71 3.14
CA LEU A 85 15.66 4.04 3.24
C LEU A 85 14.59 4.92 3.90
N ALA A 86 14.97 5.91 4.72
CA ALA A 86 14.04 6.88 5.29
C ALA A 86 13.32 7.68 4.20
N ASP A 87 14.05 8.11 3.17
CA ASP A 87 13.47 8.80 2.00
C ASP A 87 12.44 7.92 1.28
N VAL A 88 12.75 6.64 1.10
CA VAL A 88 11.83 5.66 0.50
C VAL A 88 10.54 5.56 1.31
N MET A 89 10.64 5.50 2.63
CA MET A 89 9.50 5.46 3.54
C MET A 89 8.65 6.74 3.42
N LEU A 90 9.30 7.91 3.40
CA LEU A 90 8.62 9.20 3.31
C LEU A 90 7.87 9.34 1.98
N VAL A 91 8.50 8.97 0.86
CA VAL A 91 7.85 8.96 -0.46
C VAL A 91 6.64 8.03 -0.48
N LEU A 92 6.72 6.84 0.11
CA LEU A 92 5.57 5.94 0.22
C LEU A 92 4.42 6.57 1.00
N GLY A 93 4.71 7.28 2.10
CA GLY A 93 3.74 7.96 2.95
C GLY A 93 3.04 9.15 2.27
N TRP A 94 3.76 9.88 1.41
CA TRP A 94 3.21 11.05 0.71
C TRP A 94 2.51 10.73 -0.62
N THR A 95 2.97 9.69 -1.33
CA THR A 95 2.45 9.35 -2.67
C THR A 95 1.47 8.19 -2.67
N GLY A 96 1.49 7.35 -1.63
CA GLY A 96 0.63 6.18 -1.49
C GLY A 96 0.83 5.10 -2.56
N VAL A 97 1.91 5.15 -3.34
CA VAL A 97 2.25 4.08 -4.27
C VAL A 97 2.47 2.77 -3.50
N ARG A 98 2.11 1.63 -4.10
CA ARG A 98 2.34 0.34 -3.45
C ARG A 98 3.83 0.02 -3.46
N TRP A 99 4.30 -0.75 -2.48
CA TRP A 99 5.68 -1.24 -2.43
C TRP A 99 6.16 -1.83 -3.76
N SER A 100 5.37 -2.73 -4.35
CA SER A 100 5.69 -3.37 -5.64
C SER A 100 5.70 -2.39 -6.82
N GLU A 101 4.95 -1.29 -6.74
CA GLU A 101 4.96 -0.23 -7.76
C GLU A 101 6.21 0.64 -7.60
N LEU A 102 6.51 1.07 -6.37
CA LEU A 102 7.67 1.90 -6.03
C LEU A 102 8.99 1.27 -6.50
N LYS A 103 9.25 0.01 -6.12
CA LYS A 103 10.51 -0.67 -6.48
C LYS A 103 10.67 -0.93 -7.98
N ALA A 104 9.59 -0.77 -8.75
CA ALA A 104 9.57 -0.95 -10.20
C ALA A 104 9.59 0.38 -10.97
N LEU A 105 9.54 1.53 -10.27
CA LEU A 105 9.67 2.84 -10.90
C LEU A 105 11.06 2.99 -11.50
N GLN A 106 11.12 3.57 -12.71
CA GLN A 106 12.36 3.96 -13.35
C GLN A 106 12.49 5.49 -13.33
N PRO A 107 13.71 6.05 -13.51
CA PRO A 107 13.87 7.50 -13.63
C PRO A 107 12.95 8.14 -14.68
N THR A 108 12.69 7.45 -15.79
CA THR A 108 11.80 7.88 -16.88
C THR A 108 10.31 7.90 -16.52
N ASP A 109 9.93 7.37 -15.36
CA ASP A 109 8.56 7.44 -14.85
C ASP A 109 8.31 8.72 -14.03
N PHE A 110 9.35 9.48 -13.69
CA PHE A 110 9.18 10.81 -13.11
C PHE A 110 8.99 11.85 -14.22
N VAL A 111 7.95 12.68 -14.07
CA VAL A 111 7.65 13.77 -15.01
C VAL A 111 7.45 15.05 -14.22
N GLU A 112 8.15 16.12 -14.62
CA GLU A 112 8.04 17.43 -13.96
C GLU A 112 6.91 18.29 -14.51
N GLU A 113 6.58 18.15 -15.79
CA GLU A 113 5.62 19.03 -16.49
C GLU A 113 4.30 18.31 -16.85
N PRO A 114 3.13 18.98 -16.76
CA PRO A 114 2.92 20.35 -16.26
C PRO A 114 3.00 20.47 -14.73
N HIS A 115 3.00 19.33 -14.02
CA HIS A 115 3.14 19.25 -12.57
C HIS A 115 3.90 17.98 -12.21
N PRO A 116 4.77 18.00 -11.18
CA PRO A 116 5.54 16.84 -10.76
C PRO A 116 4.67 15.63 -10.44
N ALA A 117 4.94 14.50 -11.11
CA ALA A 117 4.19 13.27 -10.96
C ALA A 117 5.02 12.01 -11.23
N LEU A 118 4.65 10.91 -10.56
CA LEU A 118 5.12 9.57 -10.84
C LEU A 118 4.13 8.83 -11.76
N LEU A 119 4.63 8.28 -12.86
CA LEU A 119 3.89 7.44 -13.78
C LEU A 119 3.95 5.99 -13.35
N VAL A 120 2.92 5.54 -12.63
CA VAL A 120 2.82 4.15 -12.19
C VAL A 120 2.27 3.29 -13.32
N ARG A 121 3.16 2.66 -14.09
CA ARG A 121 2.81 1.80 -15.25
C ARG A 121 3.03 0.31 -15.00
N ARG A 122 3.78 -0.03 -13.96
CA ARG A 122 4.22 -1.38 -13.65
C ARG A 122 4.28 -1.63 -12.15
N ALA A 123 4.28 -2.90 -11.78
CA ALA A 123 4.50 -3.36 -10.42
C ALA A 123 5.28 -4.67 -10.46
N GLN A 124 6.26 -4.82 -9.57
CA GLN A 124 7.06 -6.02 -9.42
C GLN A 124 6.96 -6.50 -7.96
N PRO A 125 6.17 -7.54 -7.67
CA PRO A 125 6.15 -8.17 -6.35
C PRO A 125 7.53 -8.71 -5.96
N ASP A 126 7.84 -8.75 -4.66
CA ASP A 126 9.08 -9.35 -4.17
C ASP A 126 9.11 -10.86 -4.45
N GLY A 127 10.28 -11.40 -4.79
CA GLY A 127 10.49 -12.84 -5.01
C GLY A 127 9.81 -13.41 -6.27
N VAL A 128 9.30 -12.56 -7.16
CA VAL A 128 8.71 -12.98 -8.44
C VAL A 128 9.51 -12.35 -9.56
N ASP A 129 10.12 -13.16 -10.43
CA ASP A 129 10.68 -12.68 -11.70
C ASP A 129 9.60 -11.94 -12.47
N VAL A 130 9.98 -10.87 -13.19
CA VAL A 130 9.05 -9.99 -13.91
C VAL A 130 8.19 -10.79 -14.89
N LYS A 131 7.06 -11.31 -14.41
CA LYS A 131 5.99 -11.82 -15.26
C LYS A 131 5.25 -10.60 -15.75
N ALA A 132 5.26 -10.38 -17.06
CA ALA A 132 4.39 -9.42 -17.72
C ALA A 132 2.94 -9.75 -17.30
N THR A 133 2.41 -8.99 -16.34
CA THR A 133 1.04 -9.19 -15.86
C THR A 133 0.19 -8.01 -16.25
N LYS A 134 -0.72 -8.33 -17.17
CA LYS A 134 -2.11 -7.89 -17.19
C LYS A 134 -2.29 -6.38 -16.92
N SER A 135 -2.09 -5.61 -17.99
CA SER A 135 -2.76 -4.35 -18.30
C SER A 135 -3.54 -3.76 -17.12
N ARG A 136 -2.83 -3.05 -16.23
CA ARG A 136 -3.45 -2.00 -15.44
C ARG A 136 -3.13 -0.69 -16.15
N ARG A 137 -4.16 0.11 -16.40
CA ARG A 137 -4.01 1.47 -16.93
C ARG A 137 -2.94 2.19 -16.11
N ALA A 138 -1.95 2.75 -16.81
CA ALA A 138 -0.99 3.65 -16.21
C ALA A 138 -1.75 4.77 -15.48
N ARG A 139 -1.30 5.15 -14.29
CA ARG A 139 -1.87 6.27 -13.54
C ARG A 139 -0.79 7.27 -13.17
N ARG A 140 -1.15 8.55 -13.18
CA ARG A 140 -0.33 9.63 -12.64
C ARG A 140 -0.58 9.74 -11.14
N VAL A 141 0.49 9.78 -10.37
CA VAL A 141 0.48 10.02 -8.93
C VAL A 141 1.20 11.35 -8.69
N PRO A 142 0.52 12.40 -8.22
CA PRO A 142 1.16 13.68 -7.90
C PRO A 142 2.30 13.50 -6.88
N VAL A 143 3.37 14.26 -7.06
CA VAL A 143 4.49 14.34 -6.12
C VAL A 143 4.37 15.66 -5.36
N ALA A 144 4.19 15.58 -4.04
CA ALA A 144 4.13 16.76 -3.19
C ALA A 144 5.51 17.42 -3.06
N ASP A 145 5.54 18.75 -2.88
CA ASP A 145 6.78 19.53 -2.76
C ASP A 145 7.71 19.00 -1.65
N ARG A 146 7.13 18.48 -0.56
CA ARG A 146 7.88 17.88 0.56
C ARG A 146 8.81 16.75 0.14
N VAL A 147 8.43 15.95 -0.84
CA VAL A 147 9.19 14.79 -1.34
C VAL A 147 9.77 15.00 -2.73
N LEU A 148 9.46 16.13 -3.38
CA LEU A 148 9.94 16.46 -4.71
C LEU A 148 11.48 16.53 -4.81
N PRO A 149 12.22 17.15 -3.86
CA PRO A 149 13.68 17.15 -3.88
C PRO A 149 14.27 15.74 -3.91
N ILE A 150 13.72 14.84 -3.08
CA ILE A 150 14.12 13.43 -3.02
C ILE A 150 13.90 12.78 -4.40
N VAL A 151 12.71 12.92 -4.97
CA VAL A 151 12.39 12.29 -6.27
C VAL A 151 13.31 12.81 -7.38
N ARG A 152 13.58 14.13 -7.42
CA ARG A 152 14.47 14.75 -8.41
C ARG A 152 15.91 14.24 -8.31
N GLU A 153 16.46 14.23 -7.10
CA GLU A 153 17.81 13.72 -6.85
C GLU A 153 17.92 12.27 -7.36
N ARG A 154 16.99 11.42 -6.92
CA ARG A 154 16.94 10.01 -7.27
C ARG A 154 16.79 9.78 -8.79
N ALA A 155 16.00 10.61 -9.48
CA ALA A 155 15.86 10.54 -10.93
C ALA A 155 17.14 10.91 -11.68
N SER A 156 17.99 11.77 -11.09
CA SER A 156 19.24 12.24 -11.70
C SER A 156 20.46 11.35 -11.44
N ASN A 157 20.37 10.40 -10.49
CA ASN A 157 21.50 9.59 -10.02
C ASN A 157 21.98 8.49 -11.00
N GLY A 158 21.40 8.38 -12.19
CA GLY A 158 21.82 7.41 -13.23
C GLY A 158 21.51 5.94 -12.91
N MET A 159 20.71 5.67 -11.88
CA MET A 159 20.35 4.32 -11.44
C MET A 159 19.25 3.70 -12.33
N PRO A 160 19.25 2.36 -12.51
CA PRO A 160 18.25 1.69 -13.35
C PRO A 160 16.82 1.76 -12.79
N TRP A 161 16.66 1.93 -11.48
CA TRP A 161 15.38 2.19 -10.82
C TRP A 161 15.41 3.55 -10.15
N LEU A 162 14.25 4.19 -10.05
CA LEU A 162 14.11 5.48 -9.38
C LEU A 162 14.46 5.35 -7.89
N PHE A 163 14.07 4.25 -7.25
CA PHE A 163 14.45 3.98 -5.86
C PHE A 163 15.21 2.67 -5.77
N THR A 164 16.45 2.76 -5.29
CA THR A 164 17.38 1.64 -5.11
C THR A 164 17.81 1.52 -3.65
N THR A 165 18.62 0.52 -3.33
CA THR A 165 19.51 0.61 -2.17
C THR A 165 20.62 1.63 -2.42
N GLU A 166 21.37 2.01 -1.39
CA GLU A 166 22.53 2.90 -1.51
C GLU A 166 23.55 2.38 -2.55
N GLY A 167 23.75 1.05 -2.59
CA GLY A 167 24.62 0.39 -3.59
C GLY A 167 24.01 0.24 -4.99
N GLY A 168 22.84 0.81 -5.27
CA GLY A 168 22.22 0.79 -6.60
C GLY A 168 21.42 -0.48 -6.95
N HIS A 169 21.26 -1.41 -6.01
CA HIS A 169 20.44 -2.61 -6.23
C HIS A 169 18.95 -2.29 -6.10
N GLN A 170 18.10 -3.10 -6.75
CA GLN A 170 16.66 -2.98 -6.57
C GLN A 170 16.28 -3.24 -5.11
N LEU A 171 15.33 -2.44 -4.59
CA LEU A 171 14.82 -2.61 -3.23
C LEU A 171 14.17 -4.00 -3.04
N ASP A 172 14.34 -4.57 -1.86
CA ASP A 172 13.66 -5.80 -1.41
C ASP A 172 12.82 -5.50 -0.16
N GLY A 173 11.56 -5.94 -0.17
CA GLY A 173 10.61 -5.65 0.91
C GLY A 173 10.99 -6.28 2.24
N SER A 174 11.59 -7.47 2.21
CA SER A 174 12.02 -8.15 3.44
C SER A 174 13.22 -7.46 4.08
N ASN A 175 14.16 -6.97 3.25
CA ASN A 175 15.31 -6.20 3.69
C ASN A 175 14.88 -4.84 4.22
N PHE A 176 14.09 -4.07 3.46
CA PHE A 176 13.55 -2.79 3.94
C PHE A 176 12.81 -2.95 5.27
N ARG A 177 11.99 -4.00 5.39
CA ARG A 177 11.24 -4.27 6.61
C ARG A 177 12.17 -4.50 7.81
N ARG A 178 13.20 -5.33 7.65
CA ARG A 178 14.14 -5.67 8.74
C ARG A 178 15.11 -4.53 9.06
N SER A 179 15.65 -3.88 8.04
CA SER A 179 16.69 -2.86 8.18
C SER A 179 16.15 -1.55 8.72
N LEU A 180 14.94 -1.15 8.29
CA LEU A 180 14.32 0.11 8.69
C LEU A 180 12.96 -0.09 9.37
N TRP A 181 11.96 -0.62 8.65
CA TRP A 181 10.55 -0.46 9.05
C TRP A 181 10.24 -1.00 10.44
N LEU A 182 10.74 -2.18 10.83
CA LEU A 182 10.47 -2.77 12.14
C LEU A 182 10.97 -1.91 13.31
N LYS A 183 11.93 -1.02 13.08
CA LYS A 183 12.50 -0.14 14.10
C LYS A 183 11.68 1.13 14.30
N VAL A 184 10.93 1.57 13.28
CA VAL A 184 10.27 2.89 13.26
C VAL A 184 8.76 2.84 13.01
N ASN A 185 8.17 1.66 12.77
CA ASN A 185 6.78 1.56 12.29
C ASN A 185 5.68 1.99 13.27
N ARG A 186 5.99 2.18 14.57
CA ARG A 186 5.01 2.51 15.62
C ARG A 186 3.73 1.66 15.55
N GLY A 187 3.90 0.34 15.34
CA GLY A 187 2.80 -0.65 15.26
C GLY A 187 2.12 -0.79 13.90
N ARG A 188 2.56 -0.05 12.87
CA ARG A 188 1.93 -0.04 11.54
C ARG A 188 2.62 -0.95 10.53
N ARG A 189 1.90 -1.28 9.47
CA ARG A 189 2.42 -2.03 8.30
C ARG A 189 2.92 -1.05 7.25
N ILE A 190 3.83 -1.48 6.40
CA ILE A 190 4.28 -0.68 5.23
C ILE A 190 3.07 -0.29 4.37
N HIS A 191 2.08 -1.19 4.25
CA HIS A 191 0.86 -0.91 3.51
C HIS A 191 0.04 0.24 4.11
N ASP A 192 0.18 0.50 5.42
CA ASP A 192 -0.53 1.60 6.08
C ASP A 192 0.02 2.96 5.65
N LEU A 193 1.25 3.05 5.10
CA LEU A 193 1.74 4.29 4.46
C LEU A 193 0.87 4.71 3.26
N ARG A 194 0.28 3.74 2.54
CA ARG A 194 -0.69 4.05 1.48
C ARG A 194 -1.98 4.61 2.06
N HIS A 195 -2.38 4.14 3.24
CA HIS A 195 -3.54 4.68 3.94
C HIS A 195 -3.26 6.07 4.50
N THR A 196 -2.05 6.31 5.01
CA THR A 196 -1.54 7.64 5.37
C THR A 196 -1.70 8.61 4.19
N ALA A 197 -1.17 8.28 3.01
CA ALA A 197 -1.27 9.15 1.83
C ALA A 197 -2.72 9.49 1.47
N ALA A 198 -3.61 8.48 1.49
CA ALA A 198 -5.02 8.69 1.19
C ALA A 198 -5.70 9.64 2.18
N CYS A 199 -5.40 9.51 3.48
CA CYS A 199 -5.88 10.43 4.50
C CYS A 199 -5.33 11.85 4.31
N LEU A 200 -4.03 12.00 4.05
CA LEU A 200 -3.40 13.29 3.82
C LEU A 200 -4.01 14.01 2.61
N TRP A 201 -4.23 13.30 1.50
CA TRP A 201 -4.86 13.86 0.30
C TRP A 201 -6.33 14.24 0.51
N GLN A 202 -7.04 13.48 1.33
CA GLN A 202 -8.42 13.81 1.68
C GLN A 202 -8.49 15.07 2.55
N MET A 203 -7.57 15.21 3.51
CA MET A 203 -7.47 16.39 4.38
C MET A 203 -7.03 17.65 3.63
N SER A 204 -6.19 17.51 2.61
CA SER A 204 -5.75 18.63 1.76
C SER A 204 -6.74 18.99 0.64
N GLY A 205 -7.88 18.30 0.53
CA GLY A 205 -8.93 18.61 -0.45
C GLY A 205 -8.63 18.14 -1.88
N ILE A 206 -7.62 17.27 -2.07
CA ILE A 206 -7.23 16.73 -3.38
C ILE A 206 -8.15 15.56 -3.81
N ALA A 207 -8.78 14.87 -2.86
CA ALA A 207 -9.71 13.78 -3.14
C ALA A 207 -11.18 14.25 -3.10
N SER A 208 -11.77 14.53 -4.26
CA SER A 208 -13.21 14.82 -4.42
C SER A 208 -13.97 13.74 -5.20
N ASP A 209 -13.41 12.55 -5.37
CA ASP A 209 -14.03 11.42 -6.06
C ASP A 209 -14.45 10.30 -5.08
N ALA A 210 -15.70 9.86 -5.24
CA ALA A 210 -16.50 9.04 -4.32
C ALA A 210 -15.96 7.63 -3.98
N SER A 211 -14.70 7.33 -4.30
CA SER A 211 -14.06 6.02 -4.11
C SER A 211 -13.49 5.81 -2.69
N PHE A 212 -13.32 6.87 -1.90
CA PHE A 212 -12.60 6.85 -0.62
C PHE A 212 -13.49 7.04 0.63
N GLY A 213 -14.78 7.35 0.44
CA GLY A 213 -15.64 7.92 1.49
C GLY A 213 -16.12 7.01 2.61
N SER A 214 -15.79 5.71 2.66
CA SER A 214 -16.47 4.79 3.59
C SER A 214 -15.57 4.09 4.64
N LEU A 215 -14.31 4.48 4.81
CA LEU A 215 -13.34 3.70 5.61
C LEU A 215 -12.56 4.47 6.68
N CYS A 216 -12.74 5.78 6.83
CA CYS A 216 -11.95 6.55 7.79
C CYS A 216 -12.81 7.34 8.77
N GLU A 217 -12.74 6.99 10.05
CA GLU A 217 -13.34 7.73 11.18
C GLU A 217 -12.50 8.98 11.58
N CYS A 218 -11.59 9.46 10.72
CA CYS A 218 -10.72 10.60 11.00
C CYS A 218 -11.46 11.96 11.01
N GLY A 219 -12.78 11.97 10.77
CA GLY A 219 -13.63 13.17 10.68
C GLY A 219 -14.27 13.63 12.00
N ARG A 220 -13.59 13.55 13.16
CA ARG A 220 -14.11 14.21 14.37
C ARG A 220 -13.66 15.68 14.42
N PRO A 221 -14.57 16.65 14.56
CA PRO A 221 -14.25 18.08 14.53
C PRO A 221 -13.57 18.49 15.85
N GLY A 222 -12.34 19.02 15.78
CA GLY A 222 -11.62 19.45 16.98
C GLY A 222 -10.48 20.45 16.79
N VAL A 223 -9.85 20.54 15.62
CA VAL A 223 -8.72 21.48 15.42
C VAL A 223 -9.08 22.51 14.35
N ARG A 224 -9.40 23.71 14.81
CA ARG A 224 -9.71 24.89 13.99
C ARG A 224 -8.38 25.49 13.48
N GLY A 225 -7.94 25.08 12.30
CA GLY A 225 -7.00 25.84 11.47
C GLY A 225 -7.79 26.78 10.55
N GLN A 226 -7.49 28.08 10.57
CA GLN A 226 -8.20 29.10 9.78
C GLN A 226 -8.10 28.81 8.27
N ARG A 227 -9.27 28.78 7.62
CA ARG A 227 -9.41 28.74 6.16
C ARG A 227 -9.41 30.17 5.61
N VAL A 228 -8.56 30.45 4.63
CA VAL A 228 -8.72 31.58 3.70
C VAL A 228 -8.99 30.98 2.32
N ILE A 229 -10.18 31.24 1.79
CA ILE A 229 -10.62 30.78 0.47
C ILE A 229 -10.27 31.89 -0.52
N GLY A 230 -9.26 31.67 -1.36
CA GLY A 230 -8.97 32.49 -2.54
C GLY A 230 -9.86 32.06 -3.72
N GLY A 231 -10.40 33.03 -4.46
CA GLY A 231 -11.57 32.91 -5.33
C GLY A 231 -11.47 32.10 -6.63
N ASP A 232 -10.42 31.32 -6.89
CA ASP A 232 -10.23 30.66 -8.20
C ASP A 232 -10.24 29.13 -8.20
N GLY A 233 -10.58 28.47 -7.08
CA GLY A 233 -10.77 27.02 -7.07
C GLY A 233 -9.53 26.15 -7.38
N LEU A 234 -8.34 26.74 -7.52
CA LEU A 234 -7.05 26.07 -7.63
C LEU A 234 -6.19 26.37 -6.39
N MET A 235 -5.70 25.35 -5.70
CA MET A 235 -4.74 25.51 -4.61
C MET A 235 -3.31 25.55 -5.14
N VAL A 236 -2.68 26.72 -4.96
CA VAL A 236 -1.23 26.91 -5.00
C VAL A 236 -0.72 26.88 -3.55
N TRP A 237 0.28 26.06 -3.26
CA TRP A 237 0.93 26.03 -1.95
C TRP A 237 1.84 27.24 -1.79
N ARG A 238 1.56 28.10 -0.80
CA ARG A 238 2.49 29.13 -0.31
C ARG A 238 2.76 28.85 1.17
N HIS A 239 4.01 28.57 1.52
CA HIS A 239 4.45 28.64 2.91
C HIS A 239 4.60 30.11 3.34
N ALA A 240 4.09 30.44 4.52
CA ALA A 240 4.39 31.70 5.20
C ALA A 240 5.87 31.69 5.63
N SER A 241 6.53 32.84 5.42
CA SER A 241 7.92 33.11 5.79
C SER A 241 8.15 33.09 7.29
#